data_AF-A0A1X0QH51-F1
#
_entry.id   AF-A0A1X0QH51-F1
#
_cell.length_a   1.000
_cell.length_b   1.000
_cell.length_c   1.000
_cell.angle_alpha   90.00
_cell.angle_beta   90.00
_cell.angle_gamma   90.00
#
_symmetry.space_group_name_H-M   'P 1'
#
loop_
_entity.id
_entity.type
_entity.pdbx_description
1 polymer ?
#
loop_
_entity_poly.entity_id
_entity_poly.type
_entity_poly.pdbx_seq_one_letter_code
_entity_poly.pdbx_strand_id
1 'polypeptide(L)'
;MQGGNNHHRINLSFVVQKEKEQLREAFVEPSSEQGYTLEITIADTEIKLKKTISYLTDSYVDNLIQWCDGFRFACKQASWSDHAAVQVLKNMLSFDIYEDIKTLTSLESCLIKILHKKYPSEAKPVYLSRAKKINQSHYYLLESYFRYQEKALRKYFICSNECLTIQNAKCKEMFFKNLCPSTKIYFLENGIKTRTQAFEKARSIENLLIQLAEEDTLKEPTV
;
A
#
# COMPACT_ATOMS: atom_id res chain seq x y z
N MET A 1 18.22 -32.96 59.79
CA MET A 1 18.33 -31.61 59.19
C MET A 1 18.01 -31.73 57.70
N GLN A 2 16.78 -31.43 57.30
CA GLN A 2 16.40 -31.34 55.88
C GLN A 2 15.80 -29.94 55.68
N GLY A 3 16.57 -29.05 55.07
CA GLY A 3 16.11 -27.74 54.62
C GLY A 3 15.50 -27.89 53.23
N GLY A 4 14.16 -27.89 53.16
CA GLY A 4 13.41 -27.85 51.91
C GLY A 4 13.49 -26.46 51.30
N ASN A 5 14.23 -26.34 50.20
CA ASN A 5 14.39 -25.08 49.48
C ASN A 5 13.22 -24.91 48.49
N ASN A 6 12.11 -24.34 48.96
CA ASN A 6 10.95 -23.99 48.12
C ASN A 6 11.29 -22.79 47.23
N HIS A 7 11.85 -23.06 46.05
CA HIS A 7 11.89 -22.07 44.97
C HIS A 7 10.50 -21.93 44.34
N HIS A 8 9.72 -20.98 44.84
CA HIS A 8 8.54 -20.49 44.12
C HIS A 8 9.01 -19.78 42.84
N ARG A 9 9.06 -20.52 41.72
CA ARG A 9 9.18 -19.94 40.39
C ARG A 9 7.89 -19.19 40.09
N ILE A 10 7.90 -17.87 40.30
CA ILE A 10 6.88 -16.99 39.74
C ILE A 10 6.89 -17.21 38.24
N ASN A 11 5.79 -17.73 37.70
CA ASN A 11 5.66 -17.92 36.27
C ASN A 11 5.44 -16.55 35.62
N LEU A 12 6.53 -15.89 35.25
CA LEU A 12 6.53 -14.55 34.63
C LEU A 12 5.63 -14.50 33.39
N SER A 13 5.45 -15.61 32.67
CA SER A 13 4.54 -15.67 31.52
C SER A 13 3.08 -15.45 31.92
N PHE A 14 2.65 -15.96 33.07
CA PHE A 14 1.28 -15.80 33.59
C PHE A 14 1.04 -14.37 34.12
N VAL A 15 2.06 -13.76 34.73
CA VAL A 15 1.99 -12.37 35.21
C VAL A 15 1.85 -11.40 34.04
N VAL A 16 2.70 -11.54 33.01
CA VAL A 16 2.64 -10.71 31.79
C VAL A 16 1.31 -10.89 31.05
N GLN A 17 0.76 -12.10 31.03
CA GLN A 17 -0.52 -12.36 30.38
C GLN A 17 -1.69 -11.68 31.12
N LYS A 18 -1.72 -11.75 32.45
CA LYS A 18 -2.73 -11.06 33.27
C LYS A 18 -2.65 -9.55 33.15
N GLU A 19 -1.47 -8.96 33.13
CA GLU A 19 -1.31 -7.51 32.91
C GLU A 19 -1.82 -7.08 31.53
N LYS A 20 -1.54 -7.88 30.49
CA LYS A 20 -2.03 -7.60 29.14
C LYS A 20 -3.56 -7.70 29.05
N GLU A 21 -4.18 -8.66 29.73
CA GLU A 21 -5.63 -8.81 29.82
C GLU A 21 -6.28 -7.60 30.52
N GLN A 22 -5.73 -7.14 31.64
CA GLN A 22 -6.22 -5.94 32.35
C GLN A 22 -6.10 -4.67 31.51
N LEU A 23 -4.98 -4.49 30.79
CA LEU A 23 -4.81 -3.36 29.88
C LEU A 23 -5.80 -3.40 28.71
N ARG A 24 -6.13 -4.60 28.22
CA ARG A 24 -7.13 -4.77 27.17
C ARG A 24 -8.54 -4.43 27.65
N GLU A 25 -8.91 -4.85 28.85
CA GLU A 25 -10.20 -4.51 29.45
C GLU A 25 -10.38 -3.00 29.67
N ALA A 26 -9.28 -2.27 29.94
CA ALA A 26 -9.29 -0.82 30.07
C ALA A 26 -9.22 -0.08 28.72
N PHE A 27 -8.91 -0.77 27.61
CA PHE A 27 -8.80 -0.16 26.29
C PHE A 27 -10.17 -0.06 25.62
N VAL A 28 -10.56 1.16 25.27
CA VAL A 28 -11.79 1.39 24.51
C VAL A 28 -11.54 1.01 23.06
N GLU A 29 -11.95 -0.20 22.66
CA GLU A 29 -11.82 -0.63 21.27
C GLU A 29 -12.77 0.18 20.35
N PRO A 30 -12.26 0.71 19.23
CA PRO A 30 -13.10 1.37 18.24
C PRO A 30 -14.04 0.37 17.55
N SER A 31 -15.32 0.70 17.42
CA SER A 31 -16.30 -0.16 16.73
C SER A 31 -16.06 -0.19 15.21
N SER A 32 -16.11 -1.38 14.58
CA SER A 32 -15.83 -1.53 13.14
C SER A 32 -16.82 -0.83 12.21
N GLU A 33 -17.99 -0.44 12.72
CA GLU A 33 -19.06 0.24 11.96
C GLU A 33 -18.90 1.77 11.94
N GLN A 34 -17.95 2.31 12.70
CA GLN A 34 -17.69 3.73 12.82
C GLN A 34 -16.32 4.10 12.23
N GLY A 35 -16.12 5.38 11.97
CA GLY A 35 -14.86 5.91 11.49
C GLY A 35 -14.61 7.30 12.04
N TYR A 36 -13.34 7.70 12.00
CA TYR A 36 -12.95 9.03 12.41
C TYR A 36 -13.30 10.03 11.30
N THR A 37 -14.29 10.89 11.54
CA THR A 37 -14.67 11.95 10.61
C THR A 37 -13.85 13.20 10.87
N LEU A 38 -13.20 13.68 9.82
CA LEU A 38 -12.40 14.90 9.81
C LEU A 38 -13.01 15.90 8.82
N GLU A 39 -13.00 17.17 9.21
CA GLU A 39 -13.40 18.28 8.36
C GLU A 39 -12.14 18.89 7.72
N ILE A 40 -12.07 18.85 6.39
CA ILE A 40 -10.98 19.40 5.58
C ILE A 40 -11.50 20.64 4.88
N THR A 41 -10.81 21.76 5.02
CA THR A 41 -11.06 22.94 4.19
C THR A 41 -10.20 22.84 2.93
N ILE A 42 -10.80 22.94 1.75
CA ILE A 42 -10.05 22.97 0.49
C ILE A 42 -9.33 24.31 0.40
N ALA A 43 -8.01 24.28 0.25
CA ALA A 43 -7.18 25.48 0.14
C ALA A 43 -7.71 26.44 -0.94
N ASP A 44 -7.64 27.74 -0.65
CA ASP A 44 -8.12 28.82 -1.51
C ASP A 44 -9.63 28.77 -1.84
N THR A 45 -10.40 28.04 -1.03
CA THR A 45 -11.85 28.02 -1.08
C THR A 45 -12.44 28.07 0.34
N GLU A 46 -13.73 28.37 0.45
CA GLU A 46 -14.50 28.25 1.70
C GLU A 46 -15.17 26.87 1.86
N ILE A 47 -14.86 25.93 0.96
CA ILE A 47 -15.52 24.62 0.92
C ILE A 47 -14.92 23.71 2.00
N LYS A 48 -15.79 23.21 2.87
CA LYS A 48 -15.47 22.21 3.90
C LYS A 48 -15.98 20.84 3.49
N LEU A 49 -15.07 19.88 3.43
CA LEU A 49 -15.36 18.48 3.14
C LEU A 49 -15.29 17.66 4.42
N LYS A 50 -16.31 16.84 4.66
CA LYS A 50 -16.24 15.80 5.68
C LYS A 50 -15.71 14.53 5.05
N LYS A 51 -14.61 14.00 5.58
CA LYS A 51 -14.05 12.72 5.18
C LYS A 51 -14.01 11.80 6.37
N THR A 52 -14.45 10.57 6.19
CA THR A 52 -14.41 9.55 7.23
C THR A 52 -13.32 8.55 6.90
N ILE A 53 -12.43 8.27 7.85
CA ILE A 53 -11.47 7.18 7.77
C ILE A 53 -11.97 6.06 8.68
N SER A 54 -12.16 4.86 8.15
CA SER A 54 -12.54 3.70 8.95
C SER A 54 -11.46 3.37 9.98
N TYR A 55 -11.86 2.84 11.13
CA TYR A 55 -10.91 2.27 12.08
C TYR A 55 -10.23 1.03 11.50
N LEU A 56 -9.03 0.73 12.00
CA LEU A 56 -8.29 -0.48 11.64
C LEU A 56 -8.35 -1.46 12.82
N THR A 57 -9.33 -2.35 12.78
CA THR A 57 -9.56 -3.35 13.82
C THR A 57 -8.78 -4.65 13.58
N ASP A 58 -8.51 -4.96 12.30
CA ASP A 58 -7.74 -6.12 11.89
C ASP A 58 -6.60 -5.72 10.93
N SER A 59 -5.39 -6.21 11.23
CA SER A 59 -4.21 -6.01 10.39
C SER A 59 -4.17 -6.92 9.15
N TYR A 60 -5.05 -7.92 9.05
CA TYR A 60 -5.12 -8.85 7.92
C TYR A 60 -6.15 -8.45 6.86
N VAL A 61 -6.77 -7.26 6.96
CA VAL A 61 -7.71 -6.75 5.96
C VAL A 61 -7.09 -6.61 4.56
N ASP A 62 -7.85 -6.96 3.52
CA ASP A 62 -7.36 -7.01 2.13
C ASP A 62 -6.90 -5.67 1.57
N ASN A 63 -7.48 -4.59 2.07
CA ASN A 63 -7.19 -3.22 1.66
C ASN A 63 -6.17 -2.51 2.57
N LEU A 64 -5.40 -3.21 3.42
CA LEU A 64 -4.48 -2.60 4.39
C LEU A 64 -3.54 -1.54 3.77
N ILE A 65 -2.96 -1.84 2.60
CA ILE A 65 -2.09 -0.88 1.89
C ILE A 65 -2.85 0.40 1.52
N GLN A 66 -4.09 0.24 1.01
CA GLN A 66 -4.94 1.36 0.64
C GLN A 66 -5.38 2.15 1.88
N TRP A 67 -5.64 1.48 2.99
CA TRP A 67 -5.96 2.11 4.26
C TRP A 67 -4.80 2.99 4.75
N CYS A 68 -3.56 2.46 4.78
CA CYS A 68 -2.39 3.24 5.17
C CYS A 68 -2.16 4.44 4.24
N ASP A 69 -2.32 4.28 2.93
CA ASP A 69 -2.20 5.38 1.97
C ASP A 69 -3.31 6.42 2.15
N GLY A 70 -4.53 5.97 2.42
CA GLY A 70 -5.67 6.83 2.75
C GLY A 70 -5.42 7.65 4.01
N PHE A 71 -4.83 7.04 5.05
CA PHE A 71 -4.44 7.71 6.27
C PHE A 71 -3.35 8.77 6.00
N ARG A 72 -2.27 8.41 5.29
CA ARG A 72 -1.22 9.38 4.89
C ARG A 72 -1.80 10.56 4.12
N PHE A 73 -2.71 10.30 3.20
CA PHE A 73 -3.38 11.34 2.43
C PHE A 73 -4.22 12.25 3.33
N ALA A 74 -4.96 11.68 4.28
CA ALA A 74 -5.74 12.46 5.24
C ALA A 74 -4.85 13.34 6.14
N CYS A 75 -3.71 12.82 6.62
CA CYS A 75 -2.75 13.62 7.38
C CYS A 75 -2.25 14.83 6.59
N LYS A 76 -1.97 14.66 5.29
CA LYS A 76 -1.58 15.77 4.39
C LYS A 76 -2.68 16.79 4.21
N GLN A 77 -3.93 16.36 4.03
CA GLN A 77 -5.07 17.26 3.85
C GLN A 77 -5.42 18.02 5.13
N ALA A 78 -5.29 17.37 6.29
CA ALA A 78 -5.54 17.97 7.59
C ALA A 78 -4.33 18.74 8.14
N SER A 79 -3.21 18.78 7.40
CA SER A 79 -1.95 19.43 7.80
C SER A 79 -1.48 19.03 9.21
N TRP A 80 -1.65 17.77 9.58
CA TRP A 80 -1.21 17.28 10.89
C TRP A 80 0.31 17.19 10.97
N SER A 81 0.84 17.60 12.12
CA SER A 81 2.22 17.27 12.48
C SER A 81 2.38 15.76 12.67
N ASP A 82 3.60 15.25 12.54
CA ASP A 82 3.89 13.83 12.72
C ASP A 82 3.42 13.31 14.08
N HIS A 83 3.66 14.09 15.15
CA HIS A 83 3.17 13.78 16.49
C HIS A 83 1.64 13.69 16.55
N ALA A 84 0.92 14.69 16.00
CA ALA A 84 -0.53 14.69 15.98
C ALA A 84 -1.09 13.48 15.20
N ALA A 85 -0.50 13.19 14.04
CA ALA A 85 -0.88 12.05 13.22
C ALA A 85 -0.69 10.72 13.94
N VAL A 86 0.38 10.55 14.72
CA VAL A 86 0.61 9.35 15.55
C VAL A 86 -0.44 9.21 16.64
N GLN A 87 -0.82 10.29 17.31
CA GLN A 87 -1.87 10.24 18.34
C GLN A 87 -3.22 9.87 17.73
N VAL A 88 -3.59 10.47 16.60
CA VAL A 88 -4.82 10.11 15.88
C VAL A 88 -4.78 8.65 15.45
N LEU A 89 -3.66 8.21 14.85
CA LEU A 89 -3.48 6.82 14.44
C LEU A 89 -3.73 5.87 15.61
N LYS A 90 -3.08 6.09 16.77
CA LYS A 90 -3.21 5.21 17.95
C LYS A 90 -4.64 5.09 18.47
N ASN A 91 -5.48 6.11 18.30
CA ASN A 91 -6.89 6.09 18.67
C ASN A 91 -7.81 5.41 17.63
N MET A 92 -7.27 5.02 16.49
CA MET A 92 -8.01 4.39 15.39
C MET A 92 -7.71 2.88 15.24
N LEU A 93 -6.94 2.31 16.15
CA LEU A 93 -6.46 0.93 16.09
C LEU A 93 -7.16 0.07 17.13
N SER A 94 -7.32 -1.23 16.84
CA SER A 94 -7.57 -2.22 17.90
C SER A 94 -6.38 -2.31 18.86
N PHE A 95 -6.64 -2.81 20.06
CA PHE A 95 -5.62 -2.98 21.11
C PHE A 95 -4.40 -3.77 20.61
N ASP A 96 -4.63 -4.85 19.86
CA ASP A 96 -3.55 -5.71 19.35
C ASP A 96 -2.65 -4.99 18.35
N ILE A 97 -3.17 -4.04 17.55
CA ILE A 97 -2.36 -3.27 16.62
C ILE A 97 -1.69 -2.10 17.36
N TYR A 98 -2.40 -1.47 18.29
CA TYR A 98 -1.86 -0.42 19.15
C TYR A 98 -0.63 -0.88 19.93
N GLU A 99 -0.71 -2.04 20.60
CA GLU A 99 0.38 -2.57 21.43
C GLU A 99 1.68 -2.76 20.65
N ASP A 100 1.57 -3.16 19.39
CA ASP A 100 2.71 -3.37 18.49
C ASP A 100 3.46 -2.08 18.11
N ILE A 101 2.79 -0.94 18.18
CA ILE A 101 3.33 0.37 17.77
C ILE A 101 3.41 1.39 18.91
N LYS A 102 3.01 1.02 20.13
CA LYS A 102 2.81 1.98 21.23
C LYS A 102 4.05 2.82 21.55
N THR A 103 5.23 2.23 21.43
CA THR A 103 6.53 2.88 21.69
C THR A 103 7.06 3.69 20.51
N LEU A 104 6.46 3.56 19.33
CA LEU A 104 6.86 4.27 18.13
C LEU A 104 6.32 5.71 18.16
N THR A 105 7.17 6.64 17.71
CA THR A 105 6.93 8.08 17.73
C THR A 105 6.82 8.71 16.35
N SER A 106 7.27 8.01 15.31
CA SER A 106 7.17 8.47 13.92
C SER A 106 6.01 7.79 13.20
N LEU A 107 5.21 8.57 12.46
CA LEU A 107 4.08 8.03 11.71
C LEU A 107 4.52 6.93 10.74
N GLU A 108 5.58 7.16 9.97
CA GLU A 108 6.05 6.19 8.98
C GLU A 108 6.54 4.90 9.65
N SER A 109 7.20 5.00 10.81
CA SER A 109 7.61 3.81 11.57
C SER A 109 6.39 3.01 12.04
N CYS A 110 5.34 3.68 12.53
CA CYS A 110 4.08 3.05 12.91
C CYS A 110 3.42 2.33 11.71
N LEU A 111 3.26 3.02 10.58
CA LEU A 111 2.60 2.47 9.40
C LEU A 111 3.38 1.30 8.79
N ILE A 112 4.72 1.36 8.75
CA ILE A 112 5.56 0.26 8.30
C ILE A 112 5.38 -0.96 9.22
N LYS A 113 5.38 -0.76 10.54
CA LYS A 113 5.19 -1.84 11.52
C LYS A 113 3.82 -2.52 11.36
N ILE A 114 2.76 -1.74 11.14
CA ILE A 114 1.41 -2.26 10.84
C ILE A 114 1.43 -3.09 9.54
N LEU A 115 2.04 -2.57 8.48
CA LEU A 115 2.12 -3.27 7.19
C LEU A 115 2.91 -4.59 7.31
N HIS A 116 3.96 -4.63 8.12
CA HIS A 116 4.76 -5.84 8.35
C HIS A 116 4.02 -6.97 9.06
N LYS A 117 2.93 -6.69 9.79
CA LYS A 117 2.05 -7.77 10.31
C LYS A 117 1.48 -8.64 9.19
N LYS A 118 1.05 -8.03 8.08
CA LYS A 118 0.49 -8.72 6.91
C LYS A 118 1.54 -9.08 5.86
N TYR A 119 2.58 -8.26 5.73
CA TYR A 119 3.63 -8.39 4.71
C TYR A 119 5.01 -8.52 5.37
N PRO A 120 5.29 -9.67 6.02
CA PRO A 120 6.54 -9.88 6.73
C PRO A 120 7.71 -10.06 5.74
N SER A 121 8.92 -9.71 6.17
CA SER A 121 10.11 -9.68 5.31
C SER A 121 10.45 -11.04 4.68
N GLU A 122 10.12 -12.14 5.34
CA GLU A 122 10.32 -13.52 4.88
C GLU A 122 9.49 -13.83 3.63
N ALA A 123 8.37 -13.13 3.42
CA ALA A 123 7.53 -13.29 2.24
C ALA A 123 8.05 -12.52 1.01
N LYS A 124 9.15 -11.76 1.14
CA LYS A 124 9.78 -11.01 0.03
C LYS A 124 10.00 -11.86 -1.24
N PRO A 125 10.55 -13.09 -1.18
CA PRO A 125 10.76 -13.90 -2.39
C PRO A 125 9.45 -14.29 -3.08
N VAL A 126 8.39 -14.54 -2.30
CA VAL A 126 7.06 -14.89 -2.81
C VAL A 126 6.48 -13.73 -3.61
N TYR A 127 6.50 -12.51 -3.06
CA TYR A 127 5.99 -11.33 -3.76
C TYR A 127 6.81 -10.99 -5.01
N LEU A 128 8.13 -11.12 -4.94
CA LEU A 128 8.99 -10.93 -6.10
C LEU A 128 8.69 -11.93 -7.21
N SER A 129 8.49 -13.22 -6.86
CA SER A 129 8.17 -14.26 -7.84
C SER A 129 6.83 -13.98 -8.54
N ARG A 130 5.83 -13.50 -7.81
CA ARG A 130 4.52 -13.10 -8.36
C ARG A 130 4.66 -11.93 -9.31
N ALA A 131 5.42 -10.89 -8.93
CA ALA A 131 5.65 -9.73 -9.80
C ALA A 131 6.38 -10.12 -11.10
N LYS A 132 7.33 -11.05 -11.05
CA LYS A 132 8.05 -11.57 -12.23
C LYS A 132 7.15 -12.29 -13.24
N LYS A 133 6.04 -12.89 -12.80
CA LYS A 133 5.09 -13.61 -13.67
C LYS A 133 4.13 -12.70 -14.45
N ILE A 134 4.09 -11.40 -14.14
CA ILE A 134 3.24 -10.43 -14.82
C ILE A 134 3.86 -10.16 -16.19
N ASN A 135 3.19 -10.56 -17.27
CA ASN A 135 3.61 -10.31 -18.64
C ASN A 135 2.69 -9.27 -19.29
N GLN A 136 3.24 -8.37 -20.09
CA GLN A 136 2.47 -7.38 -20.84
C GLN A 136 1.47 -8.04 -21.81
N SER A 137 1.74 -9.24 -22.34
CA SER A 137 0.80 -9.96 -23.22
C SER A 137 -0.55 -10.28 -22.58
N HIS A 138 -0.69 -10.21 -21.25
CA HIS A 138 -1.96 -10.41 -20.55
C HIS A 138 -2.81 -9.13 -20.43
N TYR A 139 -2.36 -8.02 -21.01
CA TYR A 139 -3.02 -6.72 -20.91
C TYR A 139 -3.15 -6.08 -22.28
N TYR A 140 -4.30 -5.48 -22.53
CA TYR A 140 -4.55 -4.73 -23.76
C TYR A 140 -3.75 -3.42 -23.78
N LEU A 141 -3.85 -2.62 -22.70
CA LEU A 141 -3.18 -1.33 -22.59
C LEU A 141 -1.85 -1.46 -21.83
N LEU A 142 -0.82 -0.78 -22.34
CA LEU A 142 0.49 -0.72 -21.69
C LEU A 142 0.40 -0.08 -20.30
N GLU A 143 -0.47 0.90 -20.13
CA GLU A 143 -0.72 1.56 -18.84
C GLU A 143 -1.35 0.61 -17.82
N SER A 144 -2.31 -0.22 -18.25
CA SER A 144 -2.94 -1.21 -17.38
C SER A 144 -1.93 -2.25 -16.90
N TYR A 145 -1.08 -2.73 -17.81
CA TYR A 145 0.04 -3.61 -17.48
C TYR A 145 0.96 -3.00 -16.42
N PHE A 146 1.42 -1.76 -16.62
CA PHE A 146 2.33 -1.09 -15.70
C PHE A 146 1.70 -0.87 -14.33
N ARG A 147 0.45 -0.38 -14.27
CA ARG A 147 -0.28 -0.18 -13.01
C ARG A 147 -0.41 -1.49 -12.23
N TYR A 148 -0.70 -2.60 -12.92
CA TYR A 148 -0.79 -3.91 -12.28
C TYR A 148 0.56 -4.37 -11.74
N GLN A 149 1.64 -4.17 -12.50
CA GLN A 149 2.98 -4.51 -12.07
C GLN A 149 3.45 -3.69 -10.85
N GLU A 150 3.19 -2.39 -10.85
CA GLU A 150 3.47 -1.51 -9.71
C GLU A 150 2.70 -1.95 -8.46
N LYS A 151 1.40 -2.26 -8.61
CA LYS A 151 0.57 -2.78 -7.51
C LYS A 151 1.11 -4.08 -6.95
N ALA A 152 1.62 -4.98 -7.80
CA ALA A 152 2.23 -6.23 -7.35
C ALA A 152 3.57 -6.01 -6.62
N LEU A 153 4.40 -5.09 -7.11
CA LEU A 153 5.69 -4.75 -6.51
C LEU A 153 5.58 -4.01 -5.18
N ARG A 154 4.47 -3.30 -4.92
CA ARG A 154 4.23 -2.65 -3.62
C ARG A 154 4.40 -3.60 -2.43
N LYS A 155 3.86 -4.82 -2.52
CA LYS A 155 4.01 -5.83 -1.45
C LYS A 155 5.48 -6.23 -1.24
N TYR A 156 6.22 -6.36 -2.34
CA TYR A 156 7.66 -6.61 -2.29
C TYR A 156 8.42 -5.46 -1.62
N PHE A 157 8.10 -4.20 -1.96
CA PHE A 157 8.77 -3.03 -1.38
C PHE A 157 8.51 -2.85 0.12
N ILE A 158 7.29 -3.16 0.56
CA ILE A 158 6.94 -3.18 1.98
C ILE A 158 7.85 -4.16 2.72
N CYS A 159 8.01 -5.39 2.20
CA CYS A 159 8.83 -6.42 2.83
C CYS A 159 10.33 -6.04 2.89
N SER A 160 10.80 -5.21 1.96
CA SER A 160 12.22 -4.88 1.81
C SER A 160 12.63 -3.52 2.40
N ASN A 161 11.67 -2.68 2.80
CA ASN A 161 11.91 -1.34 3.34
C ASN A 161 12.86 -0.47 2.49
N GLU A 162 12.74 -0.59 1.16
CA GLU A 162 13.64 0.08 0.21
C GLU A 162 13.24 1.55 0.03
N CYS A 163 14.20 2.44 -0.20
CA CYS A 163 13.90 3.83 -0.48
C CYS A 163 13.24 4.02 -1.86
N LEU A 164 12.51 5.12 -2.04
CA LEU A 164 11.73 5.40 -3.26
C LEU A 164 12.58 5.33 -4.54
N THR A 165 13.84 5.76 -4.50
CA THR A 165 14.76 5.69 -5.64
C THR A 165 14.98 4.25 -6.11
N ILE A 166 15.20 3.33 -5.16
CA ILE A 166 15.39 1.90 -5.45
C ILE A 166 14.08 1.28 -5.94
N GLN A 167 12.95 1.66 -5.34
CA GLN A 167 11.63 1.21 -5.79
C GLN A 167 11.38 1.61 -7.24
N ASN A 168 11.63 2.88 -7.60
CA ASN A 168 11.47 3.39 -8.96
C ASN A 168 12.38 2.68 -9.96
N ALA A 169 13.65 2.46 -9.60
CA ALA A 169 14.59 1.71 -10.43
C ALA A 169 14.10 0.27 -10.67
N LYS A 170 13.58 -0.39 -9.63
CA LYS A 170 13.07 -1.76 -9.73
C LYS A 170 11.78 -1.86 -10.54
N CYS A 171 10.86 -0.92 -10.38
CA CYS A 171 9.67 -0.80 -11.23
C CYS A 171 10.07 -0.65 -12.70
N LYS A 172 11.06 0.22 -12.99
CA LYS A 172 11.56 0.40 -14.36
C LYS A 172 12.19 -0.87 -14.92
N GLU A 173 13.07 -1.52 -14.16
CA GLU A 173 13.70 -2.80 -14.53
C GLU A 173 12.64 -3.84 -14.89
N MET A 174 11.66 -4.05 -13.99
CA MET A 174 10.62 -5.05 -14.17
C MET A 174 9.68 -4.72 -15.34
N PHE A 175 9.38 -3.44 -15.54
CA PHE A 175 8.57 -2.98 -16.68
C PHE A 175 9.19 -3.41 -18.01
N PHE A 176 10.44 -3.05 -18.28
CA PHE A 176 11.08 -3.41 -19.55
C PHE A 176 11.36 -4.92 -19.66
N LYS A 177 11.71 -5.57 -18.55
CA LYS A 177 11.97 -7.01 -18.54
C LYS A 177 10.76 -7.84 -18.93
N ASN A 178 9.56 -7.41 -18.56
CA ASN A 178 8.33 -8.19 -18.74
C ASN A 178 7.46 -7.72 -19.92
N LEU A 179 7.96 -6.80 -20.74
CA LEU A 179 7.36 -6.49 -22.05
C LEU A 179 7.34 -7.75 -22.94
N CYS A 180 6.33 -7.85 -23.80
CA CYS A 180 6.27 -8.91 -24.80
C CYS A 180 7.42 -8.72 -25.82
N PRO A 181 7.87 -9.80 -26.49
CA PRO A 181 9.02 -9.73 -27.40
C PRO A 181 8.84 -8.71 -28.53
N SER A 182 7.65 -8.64 -29.14
CA SER A 182 7.37 -7.70 -30.23
C SER A 182 7.47 -6.24 -29.77
N THR A 183 6.88 -5.89 -28.62
CA THR A 183 6.99 -4.54 -28.05
C THR A 183 8.43 -4.20 -27.66
N LYS A 184 9.22 -5.16 -27.16
CA LYS A 184 10.64 -4.94 -26.88
C LYS A 184 11.44 -4.59 -28.13
N ILE A 185 11.27 -5.37 -29.20
CA ILE A 185 11.95 -5.14 -30.48
C ILE A 185 11.58 -3.74 -31.00
N TYR A 186 10.29 -3.43 -31.02
CA TYR A 186 9.81 -2.13 -31.43
C TYR A 186 10.42 -0.97 -30.62
N PHE A 187 10.48 -1.09 -29.29
CA PHE A 187 11.10 -0.08 -28.43
C PHE A 187 12.59 0.08 -28.69
N LEU A 188 13.31 -1.01 -28.96
CA LEU A 188 14.73 -0.96 -29.29
C LEU A 188 14.98 -0.26 -30.63
N GLU A 189 14.22 -0.62 -31.67
CA GLU A 189 14.33 -0.02 -33.01
C GLU A 189 14.00 1.48 -33.01
N ASN A 190 13.06 1.90 -32.16
CA ASN A 190 12.64 3.30 -32.05
C ASN A 190 13.38 4.09 -30.95
N GLY A 191 14.42 3.52 -30.34
CA GLY A 191 15.22 4.21 -29.32
C GLY A 191 14.48 4.57 -28.02
N ILE A 192 13.39 3.88 -27.70
CA ILE A 192 12.56 4.12 -26.51
C ILE A 192 13.24 3.53 -25.28
N LYS A 193 13.76 4.40 -24.40
CA LYS A 193 14.57 4.01 -23.23
C LYS A 193 13.91 4.37 -21.89
N THR A 194 12.83 5.15 -21.94
CA THR A 194 12.16 5.66 -20.76
C THR A 194 10.70 5.24 -20.73
N ARG A 195 10.16 5.14 -19.52
CA ARG A 195 8.75 4.85 -19.29
C ARG A 195 7.85 5.92 -19.91
N THR A 196 8.24 7.19 -19.82
CA THR A 196 7.47 8.31 -20.37
C THR A 196 7.34 8.18 -21.89
N GLN A 197 8.45 7.98 -22.60
CA GLN A 197 8.45 7.73 -24.04
C GLN A 197 7.62 6.52 -24.43
N ALA A 198 7.70 5.43 -23.64
CA ALA A 198 6.91 4.22 -23.89
C ALA A 198 5.40 4.51 -23.83
N PHE A 199 4.95 5.31 -22.85
CA PHE A 199 3.54 5.67 -22.73
C PHE A 199 3.09 6.69 -23.77
N GLU A 200 3.90 7.70 -24.07
CA GLU A 200 3.61 8.64 -25.14
C GLU A 200 3.44 7.90 -26.48
N LYS A 201 4.32 6.94 -26.74
CA LYS A 201 4.22 6.14 -27.96
C LYS A 201 2.99 5.23 -27.96
N ALA A 202 2.74 4.50 -26.87
CA ALA A 202 1.55 3.67 -26.74
C ALA A 202 0.26 4.49 -26.98
N ARG A 203 0.16 5.67 -26.35
CA ARG A 203 -0.99 6.56 -26.49
C ARG A 203 -1.14 7.09 -27.92
N SER A 204 -0.03 7.38 -28.62
CA SER A 204 -0.10 7.77 -30.03
C SER A 204 -0.62 6.65 -30.94
N ILE A 205 -0.26 5.39 -30.66
CA ILE A 205 -0.75 4.22 -31.40
C ILE A 205 -2.23 4.01 -31.11
N GLU A 206 -2.64 4.09 -29.85
CA GLU A 206 -4.05 4.00 -29.44
C GLU A 206 -4.90 5.07 -30.13
N ASN A 207 -4.44 6.33 -30.16
CA ASN A 207 -5.14 7.41 -30.85
C ASN A 207 -5.24 7.18 -32.36
N LEU A 208 -4.18 6.66 -32.99
CA LEU A 208 -4.18 6.35 -34.43
C LEU A 208 -5.16 5.21 -34.77
N LEU A 209 -5.26 4.20 -33.90
CA LEU A 209 -6.25 3.13 -34.05
C LEU A 209 -7.69 3.64 -33.93
N ILE A 210 -7.95 4.58 -33.02
CA ILE A 210 -9.26 5.22 -32.88
C ILE A 210 -9.61 5.99 -34.16
N GLN A 211 -8.68 6.79 -34.69
CA GLN A 211 -8.88 7.55 -35.93
C GLN A 211 -9.18 6.62 -37.13
N LEU A 212 -8.42 5.52 -37.26
CA LEU A 212 -8.66 4.54 -38.34
C LEU A 212 -10.03 3.86 -38.20
N ALA A 213 -10.45 3.52 -36.98
CA ALA A 213 -11.76 2.93 -36.74
C ALA A 213 -12.90 3.90 -37.07
N GLU A 214 -12.75 5.18 -36.75
CA GLU A 214 -13.71 6.24 -37.10
C GLU A 214 -13.82 6.43 -38.62
N GLU A 215 -12.68 6.40 -39.34
CA GLU A 215 -12.65 6.49 -40.81
C GLU A 215 -13.30 5.28 -41.50
N ASP A 216 -13.18 4.08 -40.93
CA ASP A 216 -13.82 2.87 -41.48
C ASP A 216 -15.33 2.86 -41.23
N THR A 217 -15.81 3.38 -40.10
CA THR A 217 -17.26 3.54 -39.84
C THR A 217 -17.94 4.57 -40.76
N LEU A 218 -17.19 5.53 -41.30
CA LEU A 218 -17.70 6.50 -42.28
C LEU A 218 -17.76 5.94 -43.71
N LYS A 219 -17.14 4.79 -43.96
CA LYS A 219 -17.07 4.14 -45.28
C LYS A 219 -18.07 2.99 -45.47
N GLU A 220 -18.79 2.57 -44.43
CA GLU A 220 -19.87 1.59 -44.59
C GLU A 220 -21.04 2.24 -45.37
N PRO A 221 -21.37 1.76 -46.57
CA PRO A 221 -22.53 2.26 -47.29
C PRO A 221 -23.78 1.84 -46.53
N THR A 222 -24.63 2.83 -46.22
CA THR A 222 -26.01 2.60 -45.82
C THR A 222 -26.68 1.83 -46.96
N VAL A 223 -26.95 0.55 -46.73
CA VAL A 223 -27.77 -0.29 -47.61
C VAL A 223 -29.24 0.02 -47.34
#